data_AF-K1SVQ4-F1
#
_entry.id   AF-K1SVQ4-F1
#
_cell.length_a   1.000
_cell.length_b   1.000
_cell.length_c   1.000
_cell.angle_alpha   90.00
_cell.angle_beta   90.00
_cell.angle_gamma   90.00
#
_symmetry.space_group_name_H-M   'P 1'
#
loop_
_entity.id
_entity.type
_entity.pdbx_description
1 polymer ?
#
loop_
_entity_poly.entity_id
_entity_poly.type
_entity_poly.pdbx_seq_one_letter_code
_entity_poly.pdbx_strand_id
1 'polypeptide(L)'
;MFTGGEPLIRKKDILTLARENKDCIFLAFTNGTLVDDAFCEDMKKCGNFALALSIEGDEAVNDSRRGEGVYQKTLAAMKLLKKHKCLFGTSICYTSKNYASVTSDEFYDFMIEN
;
A
#
# COMPACT_ATOMS: atom_id res chain seq x y z
N MET A 1 0.73 13.84 -3.70
CA MET A 1 0.31 12.46 -4.04
C MET A 1 1.33 11.90 -5.03
N PHE A 2 1.88 10.72 -4.76
CA PHE A 2 2.86 10.04 -5.62
C PHE A 2 2.22 8.81 -6.25
N THR A 3 2.38 8.69 -7.57
CA THR A 3 1.80 7.60 -8.34
C THR A 3 2.88 6.87 -9.13
N GLY A 4 3.03 7.15 -10.43
CA GLY A 4 3.36 6.21 -11.51
C GLY A 4 4.55 5.24 -11.37
N GLY A 5 4.56 4.24 -12.27
CA GLY A 5 5.44 3.09 -12.15
C GLY A 5 5.29 2.45 -10.76
N GLU A 6 6.41 2.33 -10.05
CA GLU A 6 6.44 2.07 -8.60
C GLU A 6 7.18 3.23 -7.90
N PRO A 7 6.47 4.11 -7.15
CA PRO A 7 7.08 5.32 -6.62
C PRO A 7 8.13 5.03 -5.54
N LEU A 8 8.01 3.89 -4.84
CA LEU A 8 8.97 3.52 -3.80
C LEU A 8 10.36 3.15 -4.34
N ILE A 9 10.55 3.07 -5.67
CA ILE A 9 11.89 3.04 -6.28
C ILE A 9 12.69 4.30 -5.86
N ARG A 10 12.01 5.44 -5.68
CA ARG A 10 12.60 6.70 -5.20
C ARG A 10 12.24 7.00 -3.74
N LYS A 11 12.04 5.96 -2.91
CA LYS A 11 11.61 6.12 -1.49
C LYS A 11 12.46 7.09 -0.67
N LYS A 12 13.77 7.15 -0.94
CA LYS A 12 14.68 8.11 -0.27
C LYS A 12 14.30 9.56 -0.54
N ASP A 13 14.06 9.92 -1.79
CA ASP A 13 13.71 11.31 -2.15
C ASP A 13 12.32 11.67 -1.64
N ILE A 14 11.38 10.72 -1.74
CA ILE A 14 10.02 10.90 -1.22
C ILE A 14 10.05 11.18 0.29
N LEU A 15 10.85 10.43 1.04
CA LEU A 15 11.03 10.67 2.48
C LEU A 15 11.70 12.02 2.77
N THR A 16 12.68 12.43 1.97
CA THR A 16 13.29 13.78 2.09
C THR A 16 12.25 14.86 1.89
N LEU A 17 11.46 14.80 0.81
CA LEU A 17 10.37 15.75 0.55
C LEU A 17 9.36 15.77 1.69
N ALA A 18 8.97 14.60 2.21
CA ALA A 18 8.04 14.52 3.33
C ALA A 18 8.60 15.19 4.60
N ARG A 19 9.89 14.99 4.91
CA ARG A 19 10.57 15.59 6.07
C ARG A 19 10.70 17.11 5.98
N GLU A 20 10.92 17.62 4.78
CA GLU A 20 11.10 19.06 4.52
C GLU A 20 9.78 19.84 4.53
N ASN A 21 8.65 19.17 4.33
CA ASN A 21 7.33 19.80 4.20
C ASN A 21 6.34 19.22 5.24
N LYS A 22 6.60 19.47 6.53
CA LYS A 22 5.85 18.87 7.66
C LYS A 22 4.40 19.33 7.80
N ASP A 23 4.05 20.43 7.15
CA ASP A 23 2.69 20.97 7.05
C ASP A 23 1.85 20.31 5.95
N CYS A 24 2.47 19.45 5.12
CA CYS A 24 1.81 18.69 4.06
C CYS A 24 1.62 17.22 4.46
N ILE A 25 0.57 16.59 3.93
CA ILE A 25 0.37 15.14 3.98
C ILE A 25 0.73 14.53 2.63
N PHE A 26 1.48 13.44 2.67
CA PHE A 26 1.91 12.68 1.50
C PHE A 26 1.23 11.31 1.47
N LEU A 27 0.85 10.89 0.27
CA LEU A 27 0.27 9.58 -0.03
C LEU A 27 0.93 9.01 -1.27
N ALA A 28 1.38 7.76 -1.21
CA ALA A 28 1.91 7.02 -2.37
C ALA A 28 1.06 5.79 -2.69
N PHE A 29 0.70 5.63 -3.97
CA PHE A 29 0.10 4.41 -4.48
C PHE A 29 1.21 3.43 -4.85
N THR A 30 1.22 2.24 -4.25
CA THR A 30 2.33 1.28 -4.40
C THR A 30 1.81 -0.15 -4.50
N ASN A 31 2.60 -1.03 -5.12
CA ASN A 31 2.37 -2.48 -5.08
C ASN A 31 2.83 -3.11 -3.75
N GLY A 32 3.50 -2.35 -2.87
CA GLY A 32 3.93 -2.78 -1.55
C GLY A 32 5.21 -3.63 -1.55
N THR A 33 5.75 -4.01 -2.71
CA THR A 33 6.89 -4.95 -2.81
C THR A 33 8.21 -4.40 -2.26
N LEU A 34 8.31 -3.08 -2.07
CA LEU A 34 9.50 -2.39 -1.54
C LEU A 34 9.35 -1.93 -0.09
N VAL A 35 8.29 -2.39 0.59
CA VAL A 35 8.05 -2.14 2.01
C VAL A 35 8.85 -3.14 2.84
N ASP A 36 9.72 -2.62 3.70
CA ASP A 36 10.57 -3.36 4.62
C ASP A 36 10.55 -2.67 6.01
N ASP A 37 11.07 -3.33 7.05
CA ASP A 37 11.10 -2.76 8.41
C ASP A 37 11.83 -1.41 8.46
N ALA A 38 12.93 -1.26 7.72
CA ALA A 38 13.72 -0.02 7.71
C ALA A 38 12.93 1.16 7.14
N PHE A 39 12.20 0.92 6.05
CA PHE A 39 11.34 1.91 5.43
C PHE A 39 10.15 2.27 6.33
N CYS A 40 9.57 1.31 7.04
CA CYS A 40 8.50 1.58 8.01
C CYS A 40 8.97 2.49 9.13
N GLU A 41 10.17 2.26 9.68
CA GLU A 41 10.76 3.13 10.71
C GLU A 41 11.03 4.54 10.18
N ASP A 42 11.48 4.66 8.93
CA ASP A 42 11.68 5.96 8.28
C ASP A 42 10.36 6.73 8.07
N MET A 43 9.31 6.04 7.62
CA MET A 43 7.97 6.63 7.48
C MET A 43 7.42 7.10 8.83
N LYS A 44 7.55 6.28 9.87
CA LYS A 44 7.11 6.59 11.22
C LYS A 44 7.79 7.84 11.78
N LYS A 45 9.09 8.01 11.51
CA LYS A 45 9.83 9.23 11.88
C LYS A 45 9.36 10.47 11.13
N CYS A 46 8.93 10.33 9.87
CA CYS A 46 8.39 11.46 9.10
C CYS A 46 7.01 11.90 9.65
N GLY A 47 6.15 10.94 9.96
CA GLY A 47 4.84 11.18 10.58
C GLY A 47 3.76 11.77 9.66
N ASN A 48 4.12 12.19 8.43
CA ASN A 48 3.23 12.82 7.46
C ASN A 48 3.17 12.09 6.10
N PHE A 49 3.55 10.81 6.07
CA PHE A 49 3.56 9.99 4.85
C PHE A 49 2.81 8.67 5.06
N ALA A 50 1.84 8.38 4.19
CA ALA A 50 1.03 7.17 4.18
C ALA A 50 1.09 6.44 2.83
N LEU A 51 0.68 5.16 2.82
CA LEU A 51 0.64 4.33 1.61
C LEU A 51 -0.79 3.90 1.27
N ALA A 52 -1.10 3.86 -0.02
CA ALA A 52 -2.25 3.19 -0.58
C ALA A 52 -1.76 1.94 -1.33
N LEU A 53 -1.98 0.77 -0.73
CA LEU A 53 -1.52 -0.52 -1.23
C LEU A 53 -2.47 -1.05 -2.30
N SER A 54 -1.91 -1.44 -3.43
CA SER A 54 -2.71 -1.88 -4.57
C SER A 54 -3.08 -3.36 -4.46
N ILE A 55 -4.37 -3.66 -4.27
CA ILE A 55 -4.92 -5.02 -4.14
C ILE A 55 -6.27 -5.12 -4.84
N GLU A 56 -6.54 -6.19 -5.60
CA GLU A 56 -7.67 -6.24 -6.56
C GLU A 56 -8.76 -7.27 -6.23
N GLY A 57 -8.86 -7.69 -4.98
CA GLY A 57 -9.73 -8.80 -4.57
C GLY A 57 -8.90 -9.96 -4.04
N ASP A 58 -9.28 -11.18 -4.41
CA ASP A 58 -8.52 -12.38 -4.08
C ASP A 58 -7.17 -12.48 -4.83
N GLU A 59 -6.36 -13.46 -4.44
CA GLU A 59 -5.04 -13.72 -5.00
C GLU A 59 -5.07 -13.98 -6.51
N ALA A 60 -6.04 -14.76 -6.99
CA ALA A 60 -6.13 -15.10 -8.40
C ALA A 60 -6.42 -13.86 -9.27
N VAL A 61 -7.37 -13.03 -8.84
CA VAL A 61 -7.71 -11.77 -9.52
C VAL A 61 -6.54 -10.80 -9.45
N ASN A 62 -5.94 -10.64 -8.27
CA ASN A 62 -4.82 -9.73 -8.06
C ASN A 62 -3.62 -10.10 -8.93
N ASP A 63 -3.18 -11.35 -8.87
CA ASP A 63 -1.96 -11.79 -9.53
C ASP A 63 -2.13 -11.86 -11.05
N SER A 64 -3.33 -12.17 -11.54
CA SER A 64 -3.62 -12.11 -12.99
C SER A 64 -3.42 -10.71 -13.60
N ARG A 65 -3.55 -9.65 -12.78
CA ARG A 65 -3.42 -8.26 -13.22
C ARG A 65 -2.09 -7.62 -12.82
N ARG A 66 -1.55 -8.01 -11.66
CA ARG A 66 -0.42 -7.33 -11.01
C ARG A 66 0.87 -8.14 -11.04
N GLY A 67 0.79 -9.42 -11.40
CA GLY A 67 1.93 -10.34 -11.47
C GLY A 67 1.88 -11.39 -10.37
N GLU A 68 2.46 -12.55 -10.65
CA GLU A 68 2.48 -13.71 -9.76
C GLU A 68 3.16 -13.40 -8.41
N GLY A 69 2.50 -13.77 -7.33
CA GLY A 69 2.96 -13.60 -5.95
C GLY A 69 2.90 -12.16 -5.44
N VAL A 70 2.32 -11.22 -6.19
CA VAL A 70 2.20 -9.82 -5.74
C VAL A 70 1.19 -9.71 -4.61
N TYR A 71 0.10 -10.48 -4.63
CA TYR A 71 -0.90 -10.50 -3.57
C TYR A 71 -0.26 -10.75 -2.19
N GLN A 72 0.51 -11.84 -2.07
CA GLN A 72 1.17 -12.20 -0.81
C GLN A 72 2.18 -11.14 -0.36
N LYS A 73 2.90 -10.52 -1.30
CA LYS A 73 3.82 -9.41 -0.98
C LYS A 73 3.08 -8.20 -0.46
N THR A 74 1.92 -7.87 -1.03
CA THR A 74 1.08 -6.77 -0.55
C THR A 74 0.54 -7.05 0.85
N LEU A 75 0.07 -8.27 1.14
CA LEU A 75 -0.35 -8.66 2.50
C LEU A 75 0.81 -8.62 3.50
N ALA A 76 2.02 -9.05 3.09
CA ALA A 76 3.22 -8.92 3.92
C ALA A 76 3.55 -7.45 4.23
N ALA A 77 3.40 -6.56 3.25
CA ALA A 77 3.56 -5.12 3.44
C ALA A 77 2.54 -4.54 4.43
N MET A 78 1.26 -4.94 4.34
CA MET A 78 0.21 -4.55 5.32
C MET A 78 0.61 -4.92 6.75
N LYS A 79 1.06 -6.17 6.95
CA LYS A 79 1.51 -6.67 8.25
C LYS A 79 2.69 -5.87 8.81
N LEU A 80 3.67 -5.52 7.97
CA LEU A 80 4.80 -4.68 8.36
C LEU A 80 4.34 -3.28 8.77
N LEU A 81 3.51 -2.63 7.96
CA LEU A 81 3.00 -1.28 8.25
C LEU A 81 2.19 -1.27 9.55
N LYS A 82 1.35 -2.28 9.78
CA LYS A 82 0.56 -2.45 11.00
C LYS A 82 1.45 -2.67 12.23
N LYS A 83 2.43 -3.58 12.14
CA LYS A 83 3.44 -3.83 13.18
C LYS A 83 4.14 -2.54 13.61
N HIS A 84 4.48 -1.68 12.65
CA HIS A 84 5.19 -0.42 12.88
C HIS A 84 4.28 0.75 13.26
N LYS A 85 2.95 0.58 13.18
CA LYS A 85 1.93 1.62 13.37
C LYS A 85 2.01 2.75 12.33
N CYS A 86 2.38 2.41 11.09
CA CYS A 86 2.34 3.32 9.96
C CYS A 86 0.91 3.44 9.41
N LEU A 87 0.50 4.64 9.00
CA LEU A 87 -0.79 4.84 8.35
C LEU A 87 -0.75 4.27 6.92
N PHE A 88 -1.71 3.39 6.61
CA PHE A 88 -1.90 2.87 5.26
C PHE A 88 -3.37 2.58 5.00
N GLY A 89 -3.70 2.37 3.73
CA GLY A 89 -4.97 1.84 3.28
C GLY A 89 -4.80 1.06 1.98
N THR A 90 -5.91 0.63 1.40
CA THR A 90 -5.93 -0.12 0.15
C THR A 90 -6.45 0.75 -1.00
N SER A 91 -5.91 0.51 -2.20
CA SER A 91 -6.39 1.09 -3.46
C SER A 91 -6.79 -0.05 -4.39
N ILE A 92 -8.05 -0.05 -4.81
CA ILE A 92 -8.65 -1.13 -5.59
C ILE A 92 -9.16 -0.57 -6.91
N CYS A 93 -8.81 -1.22 -8.01
CA CYS A 93 -9.39 -0.93 -9.31
C CYS A 93 -10.57 -1.88 -9.54
N TYR A 94 -11.77 -1.39 -9.25
CA TYR A 94 -13.00 -2.12 -9.52
C TYR A 94 -13.23 -2.28 -11.03
N THR A 95 -13.66 -3.46 -11.42
CA THR A 95 -13.94 -3.87 -12.80
C THR A 95 -15.18 -4.75 -12.81
N SER A 96 -15.77 -4.98 -13.97
CA SER A 96 -16.88 -5.95 -14.13
C SER A 96 -16.51 -7.38 -13.71
N LYS A 97 -15.22 -7.70 -13.58
CA LYS A 97 -14.72 -9.03 -13.20
C LYS A 97 -14.54 -9.22 -11.70
N ASN A 98 -14.35 -8.15 -10.93
CA ASN A 98 -14.03 -8.25 -9.49
C ASN A 98 -14.96 -7.45 -8.58
N TYR A 99 -15.88 -6.64 -9.12
CA TYR A 99 -16.74 -5.77 -8.33
C TYR A 99 -17.42 -6.51 -7.16
N ALA A 100 -18.05 -7.66 -7.42
CA ALA A 100 -18.77 -8.43 -6.40
C ALA A 100 -17.85 -8.91 -5.26
N SER A 101 -16.59 -9.22 -5.55
CA SER A 101 -15.60 -9.62 -4.55
C SER A 101 -15.13 -8.41 -3.75
N VAL A 102 -14.71 -7.34 -4.42
CA VAL A 102 -14.10 -6.17 -3.75
C VAL A 102 -15.11 -5.26 -3.03
N THR A 103 -16.41 -5.48 -3.24
CA THR A 103 -17.49 -4.81 -2.51
C THR A 103 -18.23 -5.73 -1.54
N SER A 104 -17.68 -6.91 -1.27
CA SER A 104 -18.25 -7.84 -0.29
C SER A 104 -17.83 -7.44 1.13
N ASP A 105 -18.70 -7.72 2.11
CA ASP A 105 -18.39 -7.50 3.52
C ASP A 105 -17.17 -8.34 3.94
N GLU A 106 -17.06 -9.57 3.42
CA GLU A 106 -15.92 -10.45 3.66
C GLU A 106 -14.59 -9.83 3.24
N PHE A 107 -14.57 -9.14 2.09
CA PHE A 107 -13.36 -8.46 1.62
C PHE A 107 -13.04 -7.23 2.49
N TYR A 108 -14.05 -6.46 2.88
CA TYR A 108 -13.84 -5.32 3.78
C TYR A 108 -13.31 -5.74 5.14
N ASP A 109 -13.92 -6.74 5.77
CA ASP A 109 -13.49 -7.28 7.05
C ASP A 109 -12.05 -7.81 6.96
N PHE A 110 -11.72 -8.56 5.91
CA PHE A 110 -10.37 -9.04 5.69
C PHE A 110 -9.35 -7.90 5.58
N MET A 111 -9.68 -6.80 4.90
CA MET A 111 -8.77 -5.64 4.77
C MET A 111 -8.62 -4.85 6.06
N ILE A 112 -9.64 -4.82 6.92
CA ILE A 112 -9.61 -4.16 8.24
C ILE A 112 -8.79 -4.99 9.24
N GLU A 113 -8.92 -6.31 9.20
CA GLU A 113 -8.26 -7.22 10.12
C GLU A 113 -6.75 -7.42 9.83
N ASN A 114 -6.34 -7.34 8.56
CA ASN A 114 -4.91 -7.42 8.16
C ASN A 114 -4.13 -6.15 8.48
#